data_AF-A0A532UAZ4-F1
#
_entry.id   AF-A0A532UAZ4-F1
#
_cell.length_a   1.000
_cell.length_b   1.000
_cell.length_c   1.000
_cell.angle_alpha   90.00
_cell.angle_beta   90.00
_cell.angle_gamma   90.00
#
_symmetry.space_group_name_H-M   'P 1'
#
loop_
_entity.id
_entity.type
_entity.pdbx_description
1 polymer ?
#
loop_
_entity_poly.entity_id
_entity_poly.type
_entity_poly.pdbx_seq_one_letter_code
_entity_poly.pdbx_strand_id
1 'polypeptide(L)'
;MSDLCKWLHEQLESLPTISSPFSLENLPENGIYFFYENGEIWGHYGNKPRIVRIGTHTGERNFRSRINQHYLLDESKKMNFEMDKPKISDRSIFRKNIVRGLLNREKDGYLEIWNIDFTKKLNTKLFGHLRNIEKEKRLESKITIIIRERFSFKFIVMDSQKQRKRLERSLIGTIASCKLCKPSGNWLGNYSPKRKIEESGLWLEQNLTADKIDENDKDTILNAISRTKKWITCGL
;
A
#
# COMPACT_ATOMS: atom_id res chain seq x y z
N MET A 1 3.11 -24.14 5.45
CA MET A 1 3.23 -23.02 4.46
C MET A 1 2.49 -21.78 4.92
N SER A 2 1.29 -21.94 5.47
CA SER A 2 0.55 -20.92 6.23
C SER A 2 1.32 -20.38 7.43
N ASP A 3 2.25 -21.14 7.99
CA ASP A 3 2.84 -20.88 9.31
C ASP A 3 3.76 -19.67 9.32
N LEU A 4 4.48 -19.40 8.23
CA LEU A 4 5.28 -18.17 8.10
C LEU A 4 4.38 -16.92 7.98
N CYS A 5 3.24 -17.04 7.28
CA CYS A 5 2.28 -15.95 7.20
C CYS A 5 1.63 -15.69 8.56
N LYS A 6 1.23 -16.75 9.27
CA LYS A 6 0.72 -16.68 10.64
C LYS A 6 1.74 -16.01 11.57
N TRP A 7 2.97 -16.54 11.59
CA TRP A 7 4.06 -16.03 12.41
C TRP A 7 4.30 -14.54 12.16
N LEU A 8 4.35 -14.11 10.89
CA LEU A 8 4.56 -12.70 10.54
C LEU A 8 3.45 -11.80 11.10
N HIS A 9 2.19 -12.19 10.93
CA HIS A 9 1.08 -11.42 11.47
C HIS A 9 1.16 -11.34 13.01
N GLU A 10 1.45 -12.45 13.69
CA GLU A 10 1.59 -12.50 15.15
C GLU A 10 2.74 -11.62 15.66
N GLN A 11 3.89 -11.60 14.99
CA GLN A 11 5.00 -10.71 15.38
C GLN A 11 4.62 -9.23 15.26
N LEU A 12 3.92 -8.88 14.16
CA LEU A 12 3.46 -7.51 13.90
C LEU A 12 2.33 -7.06 14.83
N GLU A 13 1.64 -7.96 15.53
CA GLU A 13 0.61 -7.57 16.51
C GLU A 13 1.18 -6.69 17.62
N SER A 14 2.43 -6.94 18.01
CA SER A 14 3.10 -6.23 19.08
C SER A 14 3.46 -4.76 18.75
N LEU A 15 3.16 -4.29 17.54
CA LEU A 15 3.36 -2.91 17.09
C LEU A 15 2.03 -2.15 17.05
N PRO A 16 2.03 -0.83 17.33
CA PRO A 16 0.82 -0.03 17.28
C PRO A 16 0.29 0.09 15.85
N THR A 17 -1.03 0.14 15.74
CA THR A 17 -1.75 0.42 14.49
C THR A 17 -1.90 1.93 14.34
N ILE A 18 -1.60 2.46 13.15
CA ILE A 18 -1.75 3.88 12.80
C ILE A 18 -2.86 4.01 11.75
N SER A 19 -3.79 4.93 11.99
CA SER A 19 -4.87 5.30 11.07
C SER A 19 -5.00 6.82 11.00
N SER A 20 -5.73 7.33 10.01
CA SER A 20 -6.02 8.76 9.94
C SER A 20 -6.95 9.19 11.10
N PRO A 21 -6.77 10.40 11.68
CA PRO A 21 -5.68 11.36 11.45
C PRO A 21 -4.38 10.97 12.18
N PHE A 22 -3.22 11.31 11.58
CA PHE A 22 -1.89 11.16 12.20
C PHE A 22 -0.94 12.26 11.70
N SER A 23 0.14 12.48 12.45
CA SER A 23 1.22 13.41 12.09
C SER A 23 2.40 12.66 11.44
N LEU A 24 3.05 13.25 10.43
CA LEU A 24 4.20 12.61 9.75
C LEU A 24 5.44 12.54 10.65
N GLU A 25 5.52 13.43 11.62
CA GLU A 25 6.60 13.62 12.55
C GLU A 25 6.69 12.43 13.51
N ASN A 26 5.54 11.78 13.74
CA ASN A 26 5.39 10.53 14.50
C ASN A 26 5.76 9.29 13.68
N LEU A 27 6.28 9.45 12.46
CA LEU A 27 6.77 8.36 11.62
C LEU A 27 8.29 8.40 11.47
N PRO A 28 8.96 7.25 11.30
CA PRO A 28 10.39 7.20 11.10
C PRO A 28 10.77 7.78 9.73
N GLU A 29 12.03 8.14 9.57
CA GLU A 29 12.57 8.55 8.27
C GLU A 29 12.62 7.38 7.28
N ASN A 30 12.86 6.17 7.80
CA ASN A 30 13.11 4.96 7.02
C ASN A 30 12.37 3.73 7.58
N GLY A 31 11.72 2.95 6.72
CA GLY A 31 11.05 1.72 7.15
C GLY A 31 10.28 0.97 6.07
N ILE A 32 9.65 -0.12 6.49
CA ILE A 32 8.69 -0.93 5.71
C ILE A 32 7.33 -0.79 6.39
N TYR A 33 6.27 -0.56 5.61
CA TYR A 33 4.89 -0.47 6.09
C TYR A 33 4.07 -1.69 5.68
N PHE A 34 3.08 -2.02 6.51
CA PHE A 34 2.12 -3.10 6.34
C PHE A 34 0.72 -2.49 6.44
N PHE A 35 0.01 -2.42 5.33
CA PHE A 35 -1.36 -1.92 5.27
C PHE A 35 -2.36 -3.01 5.59
N TYR A 36 -3.42 -2.60 6.27
CA TYR A 36 -4.61 -3.36 6.60
C TYR A 36 -5.83 -2.57 6.12
N GLU A 37 -6.92 -3.26 5.79
CA GLU A 37 -8.17 -2.67 5.33
C GLU A 37 -9.32 -3.18 6.23
N ASN A 38 -10.22 -2.28 6.64
CA ASN A 38 -11.35 -2.63 7.48
C ASN A 38 -12.20 -3.73 6.82
N GLY A 39 -12.51 -4.78 7.60
CA GLY A 39 -13.25 -5.95 7.11
C GLY A 39 -12.38 -7.05 6.50
N GLU A 40 -11.09 -6.82 6.28
CA GLU A 40 -10.16 -7.84 5.80
C GLU A 40 -9.52 -8.58 6.98
N ILE A 41 -9.94 -9.83 7.19
CA ILE A 41 -9.54 -10.69 8.31
C ILE A 41 -8.63 -11.81 7.81
N TRP A 42 -7.58 -12.12 8.56
CA TRP A 42 -6.64 -13.18 8.21
C TRP A 42 -7.27 -14.58 8.31
N GLY A 43 -6.68 -15.60 7.68
CA GLY A 43 -7.26 -16.95 7.63
C GLY A 43 -6.74 -17.94 8.69
N HIS A 44 -5.96 -17.51 9.67
CA HIS A 44 -5.21 -18.44 10.53
C HIS A 44 -5.91 -18.86 11.83
N TYR A 45 -6.88 -18.06 12.31
CA TYR A 45 -7.81 -18.29 13.44
C TYR A 45 -8.15 -16.95 14.11
N GLY A 46 -9.37 -16.78 14.60
CA GLY A 46 -9.79 -15.54 15.28
C GLY A 46 -9.96 -14.36 14.32
N ASN A 47 -10.14 -13.16 14.88
CA ASN A 47 -10.56 -11.97 14.14
C ASN A 47 -9.44 -10.93 13.98
N LYS A 48 -8.25 -11.34 13.53
CA LYS A 48 -7.11 -10.43 13.35
C LYS A 48 -7.07 -9.86 11.93
N PRO A 49 -6.61 -8.61 11.76
CA PRO A 49 -6.60 -7.97 10.45
C PRO A 49 -5.59 -8.64 9.50
N ARG A 50 -5.98 -8.78 8.24
CA ARG A 50 -5.15 -9.31 7.15
C ARG A 50 -4.28 -8.22 6.55
N ILE A 51 -3.00 -8.52 6.33
CA ILE A 51 -2.15 -7.63 5.53
C ILE A 51 -2.65 -7.61 4.09
N VAL A 52 -3.06 -6.43 3.60
CA VAL A 52 -3.55 -6.23 2.23
C VAL A 52 -2.48 -5.64 1.30
N ARG A 53 -1.41 -5.07 1.85
CA ARG A 53 -0.27 -4.54 1.10
C ARG A 53 0.94 -4.39 2.01
N ILE A 54 2.11 -4.74 1.49
CA ILE A 54 3.40 -4.41 2.09
C ILE A 54 4.10 -3.45 1.16
N GLY A 55 4.81 -2.47 1.71
CA GLY A 55 5.66 -1.66 0.87
C GLY A 55 6.75 -0.90 1.59
N THR A 56 7.69 -0.37 0.81
CA THR A 56 8.72 0.56 1.28
C THR A 56 8.81 1.79 0.37
N HIS A 57 9.86 2.57 0.57
CA HIS A 57 10.18 3.79 -0.16
C HIS A 57 11.59 3.69 -0.79
N THR A 58 11.82 4.50 -1.82
CA THR A 58 13.09 4.59 -2.54
C THR A 58 13.91 5.77 -2.04
N GLY A 59 15.23 5.67 -2.09
CA GLY A 59 16.12 6.68 -1.54
C GLY A 59 16.18 6.60 -0.01
N GLU A 60 16.81 7.62 0.57
CA GLU A 60 16.94 7.78 2.01
C GLU A 60 15.92 8.78 2.55
N ARG A 61 15.44 8.55 3.78
CA ARG A 61 14.55 9.45 4.53
C ARG A 61 13.20 9.77 3.88
N ASN A 62 12.73 8.93 2.96
CA ASN A 62 11.51 9.16 2.19
C ASN A 62 10.25 8.46 2.74
N PHE A 63 10.32 7.80 3.91
CA PHE A 63 9.16 7.06 4.45
C PHE A 63 7.96 7.97 4.68
N ARG A 64 8.16 9.12 5.34
CA ARG A 64 7.12 10.13 5.58
C ARG A 64 6.45 10.62 4.30
N SER A 65 7.27 10.98 3.30
CA SER A 65 6.80 11.42 1.98
C SER A 65 5.97 10.33 1.30
N ARG A 66 6.42 9.07 1.36
CA ARG A 66 5.72 7.92 0.78
C ARG A 66 4.36 7.69 1.44
N ILE A 67 4.28 7.74 2.77
CA ILE A 67 3.00 7.60 3.49
C ILE A 67 2.08 8.79 3.16
N ASN A 68 2.60 10.02 3.09
CA ASN A 68 1.82 11.20 2.66
C ASN A 68 1.33 11.10 1.20
N GLN A 69 2.04 10.40 0.31
CA GLN A 69 1.56 10.13 -1.06
C GLN A 69 0.37 9.16 -1.08
N HIS A 70 0.25 8.27 -0.10
CA HIS A 70 -0.89 7.35 0.02
C HIS A 70 -2.10 8.03 0.67
N TYR A 71 -1.92 8.62 1.86
CA TYR A 71 -3.00 9.24 2.65
C TYR A 71 -3.40 10.65 2.22
N LEU A 72 -2.54 11.30 1.43
CA LEU A 72 -2.74 12.65 0.93
C LEU A 72 -3.08 13.65 2.05
N LEU A 73 -2.24 13.77 3.09
CA LEU A 73 -2.56 14.58 4.28
C LEU A 73 -2.83 16.06 3.93
N ASP A 74 -2.08 16.62 2.98
CA ASP A 74 -2.30 17.96 2.42
C ASP A 74 -3.14 17.94 1.13
N GLU A 75 -4.42 17.58 1.22
CA GLU A 75 -5.29 17.45 0.04
C GLU A 75 -5.42 18.75 -0.75
N SER A 76 -5.64 19.89 -0.07
CA SER A 76 -5.80 21.21 -0.71
C SER A 76 -4.62 21.63 -1.57
N LYS A 77 -3.39 21.28 -1.17
CA LYS A 77 -2.17 21.59 -1.94
C LYS A 77 -2.00 20.68 -3.15
N LYS A 78 -2.49 19.45 -3.07
CA LYS A 78 -2.21 18.41 -4.08
C LYS A 78 -3.37 18.19 -5.07
N MET A 79 -4.60 18.62 -4.75
CA MET A 79 -5.76 18.56 -5.64
C MET A 79 -5.78 19.64 -6.75
N ASN A 80 -4.87 20.61 -6.72
CA ASN A 80 -4.81 21.69 -7.73
C ASN A 80 -4.05 21.28 -9.01
N PHE A 81 -4.17 20.01 -9.43
CA PHE A 81 -3.59 19.55 -10.68
C PHE A 81 -4.49 19.89 -11.87
N GLU A 82 -3.86 20.29 -12.97
CA GLU A 82 -4.52 20.67 -14.22
C GLU A 82 -4.06 19.73 -15.35
N MET A 83 -4.45 20.05 -16.59
CA MET A 83 -4.23 19.19 -17.76
C MET A 83 -2.76 18.82 -18.01
N ASP A 84 -1.84 19.74 -17.71
CA ASP A 84 -0.39 19.62 -17.88
C ASP A 84 0.29 18.81 -16.75
N LYS A 85 -0.42 18.57 -15.65
CA LYS A 85 0.12 17.89 -14.46
C LYS A 85 -0.47 16.49 -14.31
N PRO A 86 0.34 15.49 -13.91
CA PRO A 86 -0.17 14.14 -13.65
C PRO A 86 -1.13 14.15 -12.46
N LYS A 87 -2.16 13.30 -12.53
CA LYS A 87 -3.01 12.97 -11.37
C LYS A 87 -2.18 12.33 -10.26
N ILE A 88 -2.65 12.42 -9.03
CA ILE A 88 -1.91 11.97 -7.84
C ILE A 88 -1.59 10.47 -7.90
N SER A 89 -2.55 9.67 -8.36
CA SER A 89 -2.42 8.22 -8.51
C SER A 89 -1.34 7.80 -9.48
N ASP A 90 -0.89 8.67 -10.40
CA ASP A 90 0.24 8.34 -11.27
C ASP A 90 1.57 8.27 -10.48
N ARG A 91 1.63 8.85 -9.28
CA ARG A 91 2.77 8.72 -8.34
C ARG A 91 2.54 7.67 -7.26
N SER A 92 1.35 7.05 -7.22
CA SER A 92 0.93 6.11 -6.19
C SER A 92 0.15 4.97 -6.83
N ILE A 93 0.86 3.94 -7.27
CA ILE A 93 0.25 2.74 -7.89
C ILE A 93 -0.82 2.10 -7.01
N PHE A 94 -0.67 2.23 -5.68
CA PHE A 94 -1.67 1.79 -4.71
C PHE A 94 -3.01 2.50 -4.90
N ARG A 95 -3.02 3.84 -4.91
CA ARG A 95 -4.22 4.66 -5.18
C ARG A 95 -4.79 4.35 -6.56
N LYS A 96 -3.90 4.24 -7.56
CA LYS A 96 -4.27 3.90 -8.95
C LYS A 96 -5.03 2.58 -9.02
N ASN A 97 -4.58 1.56 -8.28
CA ASN A 97 -5.20 0.23 -8.26
C ASN A 97 -6.57 0.22 -7.56
N ILE A 98 -6.74 0.98 -6.49
CA ILE A 98 -8.06 1.06 -5.85
C ILE A 98 -9.07 1.73 -6.78
N VAL A 99 -8.69 2.82 -7.46
CA VAL A 99 -9.57 3.47 -8.45
C VAL A 99 -9.83 2.57 -9.66
N ARG A 100 -8.85 1.78 -10.12
CA ARG A 100 -9.07 0.75 -11.14
C ARG A 100 -10.16 -0.23 -10.73
N GLY A 101 -10.15 -0.70 -9.47
CA GLY A 101 -11.20 -1.57 -8.93
C GLY A 101 -12.57 -0.89 -8.92
N LEU A 102 -12.65 0.40 -8.51
CA LEU A 102 -13.89 1.18 -8.55
C LEU A 102 -14.47 1.27 -9.97
N LEU A 103 -13.65 1.74 -10.92
CA LEU A 103 -14.08 1.95 -12.30
C LEU A 103 -14.47 0.64 -12.98
N ASN A 104 -13.71 -0.44 -12.74
CA ASN A 104 -14.02 -1.74 -13.33
C ASN A 104 -15.31 -2.35 -12.75
N ARG A 105 -15.56 -2.21 -11.44
CA ARG A 105 -16.82 -2.63 -10.82
C ARG A 105 -18.03 -1.89 -11.40
N GLU A 106 -17.85 -0.59 -11.66
CA GLU A 106 -18.89 0.29 -12.20
C GLU A 106 -18.99 0.18 -13.74
N LYS A 107 -18.16 -0.64 -14.39
CA LYS A 107 -18.03 -0.76 -15.87
C LYS A 107 -17.81 0.60 -16.55
N ASP A 108 -17.07 1.47 -15.88
CA ASP A 108 -16.79 2.83 -16.35
C ASP A 108 -15.62 2.82 -17.35
N GLY A 109 -15.91 3.18 -18.61
CA GLY A 109 -14.91 3.24 -19.70
C GLY A 109 -13.75 4.21 -19.44
N TYR A 110 -13.89 5.14 -18.48
CA TYR A 110 -12.78 6.01 -18.07
C TYR A 110 -11.60 5.23 -17.46
N LEU A 111 -11.78 3.94 -17.15
CA LEU A 111 -10.70 3.02 -16.78
C LEU A 111 -9.55 3.04 -17.80
N GLU A 112 -9.85 3.14 -19.09
CA GLU A 112 -8.83 3.19 -20.15
C GLU A 112 -7.93 4.42 -20.01
N ILE A 113 -8.54 5.59 -19.84
CA ILE A 113 -7.83 6.86 -19.63
C ILE A 113 -7.09 6.86 -18.29
N TRP A 114 -7.72 6.32 -17.24
CA TRP A 114 -7.12 6.21 -15.92
C TRP A 114 -5.82 5.38 -15.93
N ASN A 115 -5.77 4.34 -16.76
CA ASN A 115 -4.60 3.48 -16.90
C ASN A 115 -3.38 4.18 -17.49
N ILE A 116 -3.57 5.22 -18.30
CA ILE A 116 -2.48 6.00 -18.89
C ILE A 116 -1.65 6.64 -17.77
N ASP A 117 -0.32 6.57 -17.94
CA ASP A 117 0.66 7.17 -17.04
C ASP A 117 1.06 8.56 -17.57
N PHE A 118 0.49 9.61 -17.00
CA PHE A 118 0.74 10.99 -17.41
C PHE A 118 2.01 11.59 -16.77
N THR A 119 2.83 10.79 -16.06
CA THR A 119 4.20 11.24 -15.71
C THR A 119 5.11 11.29 -16.94
N LYS A 120 4.78 10.52 -17.99
CA LYS A 120 5.51 10.51 -19.25
C LYS A 120 5.00 11.65 -20.15
N LYS A 121 5.88 12.61 -20.46
CA LYS A 121 5.55 13.77 -21.33
C LYS A 121 4.89 13.37 -22.66
N LEU A 122 5.32 12.27 -23.26
CA LEU A 122 4.74 11.75 -24.50
C LEU A 122 3.25 11.41 -24.35
N ASN A 123 2.86 10.79 -23.23
CA ASN A 123 1.46 10.43 -22.97
C ASN A 123 0.60 11.67 -22.79
N THR A 124 1.11 12.71 -22.12
CA THR A 124 0.42 14.01 -22.00
C THR A 124 0.18 14.64 -23.37
N LYS A 125 1.18 14.61 -24.27
CA LYS A 125 1.04 15.12 -25.63
C LYS A 125 0.00 14.35 -26.46
N LEU A 126 0.03 13.02 -26.39
CA LEU A 126 -0.82 12.16 -27.22
C LEU A 126 -2.25 12.04 -26.68
N PHE A 127 -2.42 11.94 -25.37
CA PHE A 127 -3.68 11.55 -24.74
C PHE A 127 -4.22 12.59 -23.74
N GLY A 128 -3.53 13.70 -23.53
CA GLY A 128 -3.94 14.73 -22.57
C GLY A 128 -5.36 15.25 -22.84
N HIS A 129 -5.72 15.43 -24.11
CA HIS A 129 -7.05 15.88 -24.52
C HIS A 129 -8.20 14.93 -24.13
N LEU A 130 -7.91 13.66 -23.80
CA LEU A 130 -8.90 12.68 -23.36
C LEU A 130 -9.18 12.76 -21.85
N ARG A 131 -8.39 13.54 -21.10
CA ARG A 131 -8.56 13.64 -19.65
C ARG A 131 -9.75 14.51 -19.29
N ASN A 132 -10.55 14.01 -18.37
CA ASN A 132 -11.55 14.77 -17.65
C ASN A 132 -11.00 15.09 -16.25
N ILE A 133 -10.47 16.31 -16.09
CA ILE A 133 -9.81 16.75 -14.85
C ILE A 133 -10.77 16.79 -13.67
N GLU A 134 -12.02 17.21 -13.87
CA GLU A 134 -13.03 17.21 -12.81
C GLU A 134 -13.33 15.78 -12.33
N LYS A 135 -13.49 14.83 -13.25
CA LYS A 135 -13.67 13.41 -12.92
C LYS A 135 -12.45 12.85 -12.19
N GLU A 136 -11.24 13.17 -12.63
CA GLU A 136 -10.02 12.74 -11.94
C GLU A 136 -9.93 13.30 -10.52
N LYS A 137 -10.23 14.58 -10.30
CA LYS A 137 -10.27 15.20 -8.97
C LYS A 137 -11.31 14.51 -8.08
N ARG A 138 -12.53 14.26 -8.57
CA ARG A 138 -13.56 13.51 -7.83
C ARG A 138 -13.12 12.10 -7.46
N LEU A 139 -12.49 11.37 -8.39
CA LEU A 139 -11.96 10.03 -8.13
C LEU A 139 -10.84 10.07 -7.09
N GLU A 140 -9.94 11.05 -7.18
CA GLU A 140 -8.85 11.25 -6.23
C GLU A 140 -9.33 11.60 -4.81
N SER A 141 -10.35 12.46 -4.67
CA SER A 141 -10.97 12.73 -3.37
C SER A 141 -11.69 11.49 -2.82
N LYS A 142 -12.42 10.75 -3.67
CA LYS A 142 -13.06 9.48 -3.29
C LYS A 142 -12.04 8.47 -2.75
N ILE A 143 -10.88 8.30 -3.39
CA ILE A 143 -9.83 7.40 -2.90
C ILE A 143 -9.12 7.95 -1.65
N THR A 144 -8.98 9.27 -1.50
CA THR A 144 -8.46 9.86 -0.25
C THR A 144 -9.36 9.51 0.94
N ILE A 145 -10.67 9.65 0.78
CA ILE A 145 -11.66 9.27 1.80
C ILE A 145 -11.53 7.77 2.13
N ILE A 146 -11.55 6.91 1.11
CA ILE A 146 -11.39 5.46 1.29
C ILE A 146 -10.12 5.11 2.08
N ILE A 147 -8.97 5.67 1.70
CA ILE A 147 -7.70 5.38 2.38
C ILE A 147 -7.72 5.87 3.83
N ARG A 148 -8.22 7.09 4.09
CA ARG A 148 -8.23 7.66 5.44
C ARG A 148 -9.19 6.94 6.38
N GLU A 149 -10.34 6.50 5.89
CA GLU A 149 -11.38 5.88 6.73
C GLU A 149 -11.22 4.37 6.87
N ARG A 150 -10.71 3.67 5.85
CA ARG A 150 -10.72 2.21 5.80
C ARG A 150 -9.36 1.57 5.98
N PHE A 151 -8.28 2.30 5.75
CA PHE A 151 -6.95 1.74 5.86
C PHE A 151 -6.28 2.16 7.15
N SER A 152 -5.55 1.22 7.71
CA SER A 152 -4.60 1.44 8.78
C SER A 152 -3.28 0.76 8.42
N PHE A 153 -2.21 1.12 9.10
CA PHE A 153 -0.92 0.51 8.86
C PHE A 153 -0.09 0.33 10.12
N LYS A 154 0.84 -0.62 10.04
CA LYS A 154 1.95 -0.77 10.97
C LYS A 154 3.25 -0.55 10.20
N PHE A 155 4.36 -0.29 10.89
CA PHE A 155 5.66 -0.18 10.24
C PHE A 155 6.76 -0.81 11.07
N ILE A 156 7.87 -1.14 10.41
CA ILE A 156 9.15 -1.44 11.06
C ILE A 156 10.23 -0.48 10.58
N VAL A 157 11.05 0.00 11.52
CA VAL A 157 12.20 0.88 11.25
C VAL A 157 13.33 0.08 10.63
N MET A 158 13.86 0.54 9.49
CA MET A 158 14.98 -0.10 8.80
C MET A 158 15.68 0.89 7.87
N ASP A 159 16.94 1.24 8.16
CA ASP A 159 17.66 2.30 7.43
C ASP A 159 18.29 1.89 6.12
N SER A 160 18.74 0.64 5.99
CA SER A 160 19.41 0.21 4.75
C SER A 160 18.40 0.03 3.62
N GLN A 161 18.48 0.85 2.57
CA GLN A 161 17.65 0.69 1.37
C GLN A 161 17.77 -0.72 0.76
N LYS A 162 18.99 -1.30 0.74
CA LYS A 162 19.22 -2.64 0.20
C LYS A 162 18.46 -3.69 1.01
N GLN A 163 18.54 -3.62 2.35
CA GLN A 163 17.80 -4.53 3.23
C GLN A 163 16.29 -4.32 3.11
N ARG A 164 15.80 -3.06 3.08
CA ARG A 164 14.37 -2.77 2.91
C ARG A 164 13.80 -3.42 1.66
N LYS A 165 14.46 -3.27 0.52
CA LYS A 165 14.00 -3.84 -0.77
C LYS A 165 14.06 -5.37 -0.78
N ARG A 166 15.14 -5.97 -0.25
CA ARG A 166 15.26 -7.44 -0.16
C ARG A 166 14.17 -8.01 0.74
N LEU A 167 13.98 -7.44 1.92
CA LEU A 167 13.01 -7.92 2.89
C LEU A 167 11.57 -7.67 2.44
N GLU A 168 11.25 -6.52 1.85
CA GLU A 168 9.94 -6.24 1.23
C GLU A 168 9.56 -7.35 0.24
N ARG A 169 10.50 -7.76 -0.62
CA ARG A 169 10.29 -8.86 -1.57
C ARG A 169 9.98 -10.18 -0.86
N SER A 170 10.78 -10.59 0.13
CA SER A 170 10.55 -11.84 0.88
C SER A 170 9.23 -11.83 1.67
N LEU A 171 8.89 -10.69 2.28
CA LEU A 171 7.65 -10.48 3.02
C LEU A 171 6.42 -10.63 2.11
N ILE A 172 6.45 -10.00 0.92
CA ILE A 172 5.37 -10.12 -0.07
C ILE A 172 5.23 -11.58 -0.52
N GLY A 173 6.33 -12.25 -0.88
CA GLY A 173 6.31 -13.67 -1.28
C GLY A 173 5.72 -14.58 -0.19
N THR A 174 6.04 -14.28 1.07
CA THR A 174 5.50 -15.00 2.23
C THR A 174 3.98 -14.90 2.31
N ILE A 175 3.42 -13.67 2.30
CA ILE A 175 1.97 -13.48 2.45
C ILE A 175 1.20 -13.91 1.19
N ALA A 176 1.74 -13.67 -0.01
CA ALA A 176 1.11 -14.05 -1.27
C ALA A 176 1.03 -15.58 -1.45
N SER A 177 1.97 -16.33 -0.85
CA SER A 177 1.96 -17.80 -0.85
C SER A 177 0.98 -18.42 0.16
N CYS A 178 0.33 -17.61 1.01
CA CYS A 178 -0.60 -18.12 2.01
C CYS A 178 -1.95 -18.50 1.37
N LYS A 179 -2.33 -19.77 1.50
CA LYS A 179 -3.61 -20.27 0.98
C LYS A 179 -4.81 -19.94 1.88
N LEU A 180 -4.58 -19.53 3.13
CA LEU A 180 -5.63 -19.28 4.12
C LEU A 180 -6.09 -17.81 4.12
N CYS A 181 -5.16 -16.86 3.98
CA CYS A 181 -5.47 -15.42 4.01
C CYS A 181 -6.13 -14.94 2.72
N LYS A 182 -7.37 -15.35 2.49
CA LYS A 182 -8.19 -14.93 1.35
C LYS A 182 -8.83 -13.55 1.60
N PRO A 183 -9.04 -12.74 0.56
CA PRO A 183 -9.79 -11.51 0.69
C PRO A 183 -11.25 -11.80 1.05
N SER A 184 -11.93 -10.87 1.69
CA SER A 184 -13.39 -11.00 1.90
C SER A 184 -14.14 -10.89 0.56
N GLY A 185 -15.37 -11.39 0.50
CA GLY A 185 -16.20 -11.28 -0.71
C GLY A 185 -16.50 -9.83 -1.12
N ASN A 186 -16.50 -8.92 -0.15
CA ASN A 186 -16.75 -7.49 -0.36
C ASN A 186 -15.48 -6.68 -0.64
N TRP A 187 -14.31 -7.32 -0.66
CA TRP A 187 -13.05 -6.64 -0.92
C TRP A 187 -13.05 -6.03 -2.32
N LEU A 188 -12.78 -4.72 -2.42
CA LEU A 188 -12.81 -4.01 -3.70
C LEU A 188 -11.77 -4.55 -4.70
N GLY A 189 -10.68 -5.15 -4.21
CA GLY A 189 -9.66 -5.78 -5.05
C GLY A 189 -10.17 -6.97 -5.87
N ASN A 190 -11.31 -7.59 -5.50
CA ASN A 190 -11.97 -8.62 -6.30
C ASN A 190 -12.48 -8.08 -7.65
N TYR A 191 -12.65 -6.76 -7.78
CA TYR A 191 -13.03 -6.10 -9.04
C TYR A 191 -11.84 -5.51 -9.78
N SER A 192 -10.60 -5.82 -9.37
CA SER A 192 -9.42 -5.29 -10.03
C SER A 192 -9.33 -5.79 -11.49
N PRO A 193 -9.11 -4.92 -12.49
CA PRO A 193 -8.79 -5.36 -13.86
C PRO A 193 -7.39 -5.98 -13.97
N LYS A 194 -6.62 -6.02 -12.86
CA LYS A 194 -5.33 -6.70 -12.78
C LYS A 194 -5.53 -8.04 -12.07
N ARG A 195 -5.53 -9.14 -12.83
CA ARG A 195 -5.64 -10.52 -12.31
C ARG A 195 -4.71 -10.79 -11.13
N LYS A 196 -3.47 -10.29 -11.16
CA LYS A 196 -2.51 -10.45 -10.06
C LYS A 196 -3.00 -9.91 -8.72
N ILE A 197 -3.76 -8.82 -8.71
CA ILE A 197 -4.31 -8.21 -7.50
C ILE A 197 -5.51 -9.04 -7.01
N GLU A 198 -6.42 -9.37 -7.93
CA GLU A 198 -7.61 -10.19 -7.68
C GLU A 198 -7.22 -11.55 -7.08
N GLU A 199 -6.31 -12.28 -7.75
CA GLU A 199 -5.92 -13.64 -7.37
C GLU A 199 -5.09 -13.70 -6.07
N SER A 200 -4.22 -12.71 -5.86
CA SER A 200 -3.36 -12.70 -4.67
C SER A 200 -4.07 -12.20 -3.42
N GLY A 201 -5.18 -11.47 -3.56
CA GLY A 201 -5.79 -10.77 -2.44
C GLY A 201 -4.97 -9.59 -1.94
N LEU A 202 -3.97 -9.12 -2.69
CA LEU A 202 -3.08 -8.03 -2.29
C LEU A 202 -3.16 -6.87 -3.27
N TRP A 203 -3.06 -5.64 -2.77
CA TRP A 203 -2.91 -4.45 -3.61
C TRP A 203 -1.49 -4.32 -4.19
N LEU A 204 -0.97 -5.39 -4.79
CA LEU A 204 0.38 -5.57 -5.33
C LEU A 204 0.36 -6.43 -6.61
N GLU A 205 1.25 -6.13 -7.56
CA GLU A 205 1.47 -6.97 -8.77
C GLU A 205 2.89 -7.57 -8.83
N GLN A 206 3.82 -7.00 -8.04
CA GLN A 206 5.23 -7.37 -8.01
C GLN A 206 5.52 -8.25 -6.80
N ASN A 207 6.56 -9.09 -6.91
CA ASN A 207 7.08 -9.97 -5.84
C ASN A 207 6.10 -11.01 -5.29
N LEU A 208 4.92 -11.19 -5.89
CA LEU A 208 3.91 -12.17 -5.45
C LEU A 208 4.40 -13.63 -5.49
N THR A 209 5.41 -13.93 -6.31
CA THR A 209 6.03 -15.25 -6.45
C THR A 209 7.48 -15.27 -5.94
N ALA A 210 7.87 -14.27 -5.16
CA ALA A 210 9.20 -14.25 -4.58
C ALA A 210 9.37 -15.33 -3.51
N ASP A 211 10.64 -15.63 -3.20
CA ASP A 211 10.99 -16.49 -2.08
C ASP A 211 10.39 -15.96 -0.79
N LYS A 212 10.10 -16.88 0.13
CA LYS A 212 9.52 -16.55 1.43
C LYS A 212 10.63 -16.10 2.38
N ILE A 213 10.25 -15.54 3.52
CA ILE A 213 11.19 -15.28 4.60
C ILE A 213 11.86 -16.59 5.04
N ASP A 214 13.17 -16.54 5.17
CA ASP A 214 14.00 -17.58 5.79
C ASP A 214 14.23 -17.27 7.29
N GLU A 215 15.01 -18.09 7.99
CA GLU A 215 15.31 -17.85 9.41
C GLU A 215 16.12 -16.55 9.64
N ASN A 216 17.02 -16.18 8.72
CA ASN A 216 17.76 -14.93 8.82
C ASN A 216 16.86 -13.70 8.59
N ASP A 217 15.85 -13.82 7.72
CA ASP A 217 14.79 -12.83 7.57
C ASP A 217 13.98 -12.71 8.86
N LYS A 218 13.66 -13.83 9.56
CA LYS A 218 12.96 -13.77 10.84
C LYS A 218 13.75 -13.01 11.89
N ASP A 219 15.04 -13.30 12.04
CA ASP A 219 15.92 -12.56 12.97
C ASP A 219 15.98 -11.08 12.61
N THR A 220 16.09 -10.77 11.31
CA THR A 220 16.06 -9.39 10.80
C THR A 220 14.75 -8.69 11.18
N ILE A 221 13.61 -9.37 11.02
CA ILE A 221 12.27 -8.85 11.35
C ILE A 221 12.13 -8.62 12.86
N LEU A 222 12.53 -9.58 13.70
CA LEU A 222 12.47 -9.46 15.15
C LEU A 222 13.32 -8.31 15.66
N ASN A 223 14.53 -8.16 15.12
CA ASN A 223 15.41 -7.03 15.42
C ASN A 223 14.80 -5.70 14.99
N ALA A 224 14.19 -5.64 13.80
CA ALA A 224 13.51 -4.44 13.31
C ALA A 224 12.27 -4.08 14.18
N ILE A 225 11.50 -5.07 14.64
CA ILE A 225 10.37 -4.88 15.56
C ILE A 225 10.87 -4.34 16.90
N SER A 226 11.91 -4.94 17.49
CA SER A 226 12.52 -4.47 18.74
C SER A 226 13.02 -3.04 18.63
N ARG A 227 13.73 -2.73 17.53
CA ARG A 227 14.18 -1.36 17.22
C ARG A 227 13.00 -0.40 17.07
N THR A 228 11.91 -0.84 16.44
CA THR A 228 10.71 -0.01 16.26
C THR A 228 10.05 0.30 17.60
N LYS A 229 9.92 -0.68 18.49
CA LYS A 229 9.40 -0.46 19.85
C LYS A 229 10.23 0.57 20.60
N LYS A 230 11.57 0.43 20.57
CA LYS A 230 12.48 1.41 21.17
C LYS A 230 12.34 2.81 20.55
N TRP A 231 12.21 2.87 19.22
CA TRP A 231 12.03 4.13 18.50
C TRP A 231 10.73 4.84 18.92
N ILE A 232 9.63 4.08 19.07
CA ILE A 232 8.34 4.62 19.54
C ILE A 232 8.46 5.12 20.99
N THR A 233 9.13 4.39 21.88
CA THR A 233 9.23 4.76 23.30
C THR A 233 10.21 5.90 23.57
N CYS A 234 11.23 6.07 22.72
CA CYS A 234 12.27 7.09 22.91
C CYS A 234 12.06 8.35 22.05
N GLY A 235 11.03 8.39 21.19
CA GLY A 235 10.87 9.38 20.13
C GLY A 235 9.43 9.84 19.87
N LEU A 236 8.55 9.75 20.87
CA LEU A 236 7.28 10.47 20.94
C LEU A 236 7.30 11.44 22.12
#